data_AF-A0A2D6F0K0-F1
#
_entry.id   AF-A0A2D6F0K0-F1
#
_cell.length_a   1.000
_cell.length_b   1.000
_cell.length_c   1.000
_cell.angle_alpha   90.00
_cell.angle_beta   90.00
_cell.angle_gamma   90.00
#
_symmetry.space_group_name_H-M   'P 1'
#
loop_
_entity.id
_entity.type
_entity.pdbx_description
1 polymer ?
#
loop_
_entity_poly.entity_id
_entity_poly.type
_entity_poly.pdbx_seq_one_letter_code
_entity_poly.pdbx_strand_id
1 'polypeptide(L)'
;MKPILMLHEVAEWMFDLPLQDYTLTFDDGLYTQYVHFDKIKSIDTDKIFFISTGIVATEQTEQSDEFIQCHAAHSKLFENSDLSHYMNWSQLQEVAKDPRCEIGAHSHMHIRHTGFNTIHDTKLMMKHFEDNNLKPTSFCFPYNDENEVYRCLLKQYGFTKFYGKERIDIYDL
;
A
#
# COMPACT_ATOMS: atom_id res chain seq x y z
N MET A 1 -9.45 -13.25 -15.25
CA MET A 1 -8.70 -12.37 -14.33
C MET A 1 -9.46 -12.40 -13.02
N LYS A 2 -8.79 -12.61 -11.88
CA LYS A 2 -9.46 -12.61 -10.58
C LYS A 2 -9.99 -11.19 -10.28
N PRO A 3 -11.13 -11.03 -9.59
CA PRO A 3 -11.50 -9.74 -9.01
C PRO A 3 -10.40 -9.26 -8.05
N ILE A 4 -10.30 -7.95 -7.86
CA ILE A 4 -9.26 -7.33 -7.02
C ILE A 4 -9.89 -7.00 -5.67
N LEU A 5 -9.32 -7.53 -4.60
CA LEU A 5 -9.78 -7.31 -3.23
C LEU A 5 -8.84 -6.34 -2.52
N MET A 6 -9.38 -5.26 -1.98
CA MET A 6 -8.67 -4.23 -1.26
C MET A 6 -8.79 -4.46 0.25
N LEU A 7 -7.63 -4.48 0.91
CA LEU A 7 -7.49 -4.54 2.35
C LEU A 7 -6.65 -3.34 2.78
N HIS A 8 -7.07 -2.63 3.82
CA HIS A 8 -6.22 -1.60 4.43
C HIS A 8 -5.51 -2.20 5.65
N GLU A 9 -6.28 -2.64 6.63
CA GLU A 9 -5.80 -3.45 7.76
C GLU A 9 -6.03 -4.95 7.56
N VAL A 10 -5.31 -5.78 8.32
CA VAL A 10 -5.47 -7.24 8.32
C VAL A 10 -5.86 -7.71 9.72
N ALA A 11 -6.87 -8.56 9.79
CA ALA A 11 -7.36 -9.19 11.02
C ALA A 11 -7.53 -10.70 10.84
N GLU A 12 -7.49 -11.45 11.95
CA GLU A 12 -7.57 -12.90 11.95
C GLU A 12 -8.80 -13.48 11.23
N TRP A 13 -9.97 -12.88 11.43
CA TRP A 13 -11.22 -13.34 10.82
C TRP A 13 -11.19 -13.30 9.27
N MET A 14 -10.35 -12.45 8.68
CA MET A 14 -10.26 -12.31 7.22
C MET A 14 -9.70 -13.58 6.56
N PHE A 15 -8.91 -14.38 7.29
CA PHE A 15 -8.34 -15.63 6.77
C PHE A 15 -9.37 -16.77 6.65
N ASP A 16 -10.59 -16.59 7.19
CA ASP A 16 -11.70 -17.51 6.99
C ASP A 16 -12.46 -17.26 5.67
N LEU A 17 -12.15 -16.16 4.96
CA LEU A 17 -12.71 -15.81 3.65
C LEU A 17 -12.00 -16.55 2.50
N PRO A 18 -12.63 -16.72 1.32
CA PRO A 18 -12.01 -17.35 0.15
C PRO A 18 -11.00 -16.41 -0.57
N LEU A 19 -10.00 -15.90 0.15
CA LEU A 19 -9.06 -14.89 -0.33
C LEU A 19 -8.27 -15.33 -1.59
N GLN A 20 -8.06 -16.63 -1.78
CA GLN A 20 -7.42 -17.16 -2.98
C GLN A 20 -8.19 -16.90 -4.27
N ASP A 21 -9.48 -16.56 -4.22
CA ASP A 21 -10.29 -16.29 -5.41
C ASP A 21 -10.07 -14.87 -5.96
N TYR A 22 -9.27 -14.05 -5.27
CA TYR A 22 -9.01 -12.64 -5.57
C TYR A 22 -7.53 -12.37 -5.81
N THR A 23 -7.20 -11.32 -6.57
CA THR A 23 -5.88 -10.67 -6.45
C THR A 23 -5.95 -9.72 -5.27
N LEU A 24 -5.06 -9.87 -4.30
CA LEU A 24 -5.10 -9.09 -3.05
C LEU A 24 -4.30 -7.80 -3.21
N THR A 25 -4.86 -6.69 -2.78
CA THR A 25 -4.16 -5.41 -2.70
C THR A 25 -4.23 -4.87 -1.28
N PHE A 26 -3.09 -4.45 -0.76
CA PHE A 26 -2.93 -3.93 0.59
C PHE A 26 -2.51 -2.47 0.51
N ASP A 27 -3.34 -1.56 0.98
CA ASP A 27 -3.07 -0.13 0.88
C ASP A 27 -2.34 0.39 2.14
N ASP A 28 -1.67 1.53 2.02
CA ASP A 28 -1.01 2.31 3.09
C ASP A 28 0.18 1.68 3.81
N GLY A 29 0.39 0.37 3.72
CA GLY A 29 1.53 -0.32 4.32
C GLY A 29 1.46 -0.40 5.85
N LEU A 30 0.28 -0.66 6.41
CA LEU A 30 0.10 -0.87 7.84
C LEU A 30 0.91 -2.07 8.36
N TYR A 31 1.42 -1.96 9.58
CA TYR A 31 2.22 -3.00 10.22
C TYR A 31 1.42 -4.28 10.50
N THR A 32 0.11 -4.21 10.69
CA THR A 32 -0.75 -5.40 10.82
C THR A 32 -0.66 -6.32 9.60
N GLN A 33 -0.41 -5.77 8.40
CA GLN A 33 -0.15 -6.56 7.20
C GLN A 33 1.14 -7.38 7.34
N TYR A 34 2.18 -6.80 7.94
CA TYR A 34 3.46 -7.48 8.19
C TYR A 34 3.35 -8.52 9.32
N VAL A 35 2.65 -8.19 10.40
CA VAL A 35 2.37 -9.12 11.52
C VAL A 35 1.75 -10.42 11.01
N HIS A 36 0.83 -10.31 10.05
CA HIS A 36 0.17 -11.47 9.45
C HIS A 36 0.81 -11.95 8.14
N PHE A 37 2.01 -11.47 7.78
CA PHE A 37 2.61 -11.75 6.47
C PHE A 37 2.82 -13.26 6.22
N ASP A 38 3.13 -14.03 7.27
CA ASP A 38 3.26 -15.48 7.14
C ASP A 38 1.96 -16.22 6.78
N LYS A 39 0.81 -15.68 7.18
CA LYS A 39 -0.49 -16.18 6.74
C LYS A 39 -0.82 -15.66 5.35
N ILE A 40 -0.56 -14.38 5.09
CA ILE A 40 -0.80 -13.75 3.77
C ILE A 40 -0.05 -14.52 2.68
N LYS A 41 1.27 -14.77 2.83
CA LYS A 41 2.09 -15.50 1.84
C LYS A 41 1.54 -16.89 1.50
N SER A 42 0.86 -17.55 2.46
CA SER A 42 0.32 -18.90 2.29
C SER A 42 -0.90 -18.95 1.36
N ILE A 43 -1.56 -17.82 1.13
CA ILE A 43 -2.72 -17.72 0.24
C ILE A 43 -2.26 -17.85 -1.22
N ASP A 44 -2.86 -18.77 -1.97
CA ASP A 44 -2.47 -19.09 -3.35
C ASP A 44 -2.97 -18.07 -4.39
N THR A 45 -2.45 -16.84 -4.30
CA THR A 45 -2.81 -15.76 -5.23
C THR A 45 -1.75 -14.65 -5.27
N ASP A 46 -1.83 -13.78 -6.27
CA ASP A 46 -0.97 -12.60 -6.39
C ASP A 46 -1.38 -11.51 -5.40
N LYS A 47 -0.39 -10.79 -4.88
CA LYS A 47 -0.55 -9.73 -3.88
C LYS A 47 0.19 -8.48 -4.32
N ILE A 48 -0.38 -7.31 -4.04
CA ILE A 48 0.27 -6.03 -4.28
C ILE A 48 0.15 -5.17 -3.02
N PHE A 49 1.26 -4.69 -2.50
CA PHE A 49 1.29 -3.77 -1.35
C PHE A 49 1.53 -2.36 -1.88
N PHE A 50 0.49 -1.52 -1.86
CA PHE A 50 0.52 -0.15 -2.32
C PHE A 50 0.98 0.78 -1.20
N ILE A 51 2.21 1.27 -1.33
CA ILE A 51 2.86 2.01 -0.25
C ILE A 51 2.78 3.51 -0.48
N SER A 52 2.24 4.23 0.50
CA SER A 52 2.36 5.68 0.55
C SER A 52 3.68 6.05 1.22
N THR A 53 4.59 6.63 0.47
CA THR A 53 6.00 6.75 0.93
C THR A 53 6.20 7.75 2.06
N GLY A 54 5.27 8.67 2.29
CA GLY A 54 5.33 9.66 3.37
C GLY A 54 4.91 9.14 4.74
N ILE A 55 4.33 7.93 4.81
CA ILE A 55 3.84 7.32 6.06
C ILE A 55 4.62 6.05 6.43
N VAL A 56 5.65 5.70 5.67
CA VAL A 56 6.53 4.57 5.99
C VAL A 56 7.32 4.89 7.27
N ALA A 57 7.33 3.95 8.22
CA ALA A 57 8.02 4.10 9.48
C ALA A 57 9.55 4.17 9.28
N THR A 58 10.24 4.81 10.22
CA THR A 58 11.70 4.78 10.24
C THR A 58 12.19 3.42 10.72
N GLU A 59 13.43 3.07 10.38
CA GLU A 59 14.04 1.82 10.85
C GLU A 59 14.18 1.75 12.39
N GLN A 60 14.14 2.90 13.08
CA GLN A 60 14.24 3.01 14.54
C GLN A 60 12.87 3.03 15.22
N THR A 61 11.77 3.10 14.47
CA THR A 61 10.42 3.13 15.02
C THR A 61 10.10 1.76 15.64
N GLU A 62 9.75 1.74 16.92
CA GLU A 62 9.17 0.55 17.56
C GLU A 62 7.75 0.35 17.02
N GLN A 63 7.52 -0.78 16.37
CA GLN A 63 6.22 -1.08 15.77
C GLN A 63 5.21 -1.60 16.80
N SER A 64 3.93 -1.26 16.58
CA SER A 64 2.81 -1.74 17.37
C SER A 64 2.07 -2.84 16.62
N ASP A 65 2.01 -4.03 17.20
CA ASP A 65 1.24 -5.17 16.69
C ASP A 65 -0.27 -5.07 16.97
N GLU A 66 -0.71 -3.99 17.62
CA GLU A 66 -2.11 -3.69 17.88
C GLU A 66 -2.89 -3.63 16.55
N PHE A 67 -4.00 -4.38 16.49
CA PHE A 67 -4.96 -4.21 15.41
C PHE A 67 -5.52 -2.79 15.44
N ILE A 68 -5.36 -2.07 14.33
CA ILE A 68 -5.86 -0.72 14.15
C ILE A 68 -6.48 -0.60 12.76
N GLN A 69 -7.60 0.13 12.68
CA GLN A 69 -8.17 0.49 11.39
C GLN A 69 -7.34 1.61 10.75
N CYS A 70 -7.18 1.58 9.42
CA CYS A 70 -6.35 2.56 8.71
C CYS A 70 -6.67 4.01 9.06
N HIS A 71 -7.94 4.38 9.15
CA HIS A 71 -8.31 5.76 9.50
C HIS A 71 -7.82 6.17 10.90
N ALA A 72 -7.80 5.25 11.87
CA ALA A 72 -7.30 5.51 13.21
C ALA A 72 -5.76 5.58 13.24
N ALA A 73 -5.06 4.76 12.43
CA ALA A 73 -3.62 4.86 12.25
C ALA A 73 -3.23 6.20 11.61
N HIS A 74 -3.99 6.67 10.63
CA HIS A 74 -3.83 8.00 10.05
C HIS A 74 -4.05 9.11 11.10
N SER A 75 -5.12 9.04 11.90
CA SER A 75 -5.34 10.00 12.99
C SER A 75 -4.15 10.05 13.96
N LYS A 76 -3.64 8.89 14.40
CA LYS A 76 -2.46 8.83 15.27
C LYS A 76 -1.22 9.46 14.64
N LEU A 77 -0.97 9.21 13.35
CA LEU A 77 0.12 9.84 12.63
C LEU A 77 -0.04 11.37 12.56
N PHE A 78 -1.21 11.86 12.16
CA PHE A 78 -1.40 13.30 11.94
C PHE A 78 -1.50 14.10 13.24
N GLU A 79 -1.99 13.50 14.33
CA GLU A 79 -2.15 14.16 15.62
C GLU A 79 -0.88 14.05 16.47
N ASN A 80 -0.21 12.89 16.44
CA ASN A 80 0.87 12.56 17.38
C ASN A 80 2.20 12.22 16.70
N SER A 81 2.30 12.32 15.36
CA SER A 81 3.46 11.85 14.58
C SER A 81 3.83 10.38 14.85
N ASP A 82 2.82 9.57 15.17
CA ASP A 82 2.99 8.16 15.51
C ASP A 82 3.01 7.29 14.24
N LEU A 83 4.20 6.77 13.91
CA LEU A 83 4.45 5.86 12.80
C LEU A 83 4.47 4.38 13.21
N SER A 84 4.21 4.05 14.49
CA SER A 84 4.35 2.68 15.01
C SER A 84 3.45 1.66 14.32
N HIS A 85 2.36 2.11 13.71
CA HIS A 85 1.40 1.26 13.00
C HIS A 85 1.70 1.07 11.50
N TYR A 86 2.84 1.56 11.00
CA TYR A 86 3.24 1.40 9.60
C TYR A 86 4.52 0.57 9.49
N MET A 87 4.67 -0.15 8.38
CA MET A 87 5.90 -0.85 8.06
C MET A 87 7.06 0.12 7.83
N ASN A 88 8.28 -0.34 8.10
CA ASN A 88 9.51 0.33 7.66
C ASN A 88 10.00 -0.25 6.32
N TRP A 89 11.08 0.32 5.76
CA TRP A 89 11.58 -0.11 4.46
C TRP A 89 12.20 -1.50 4.48
N SER A 90 12.90 -1.89 5.55
CA SER A 90 13.43 -3.24 5.70
C SER A 90 12.33 -4.31 5.62
N GLN A 91 11.18 -4.06 6.26
CA GLN A 91 10.01 -4.95 6.23
C GLN A 91 9.38 -5.00 4.83
N LEU A 92 9.23 -3.86 4.16
CA LEU A 92 8.75 -3.80 2.78
C LEU A 92 9.68 -4.54 1.81
N GLN A 93 11.00 -4.46 2.02
CA GLN A 93 11.98 -5.22 1.26
C GLN A 93 11.89 -6.72 1.54
N GLU A 94 11.52 -7.13 2.75
CA GLU A 94 11.24 -8.53 3.07
C GLU A 94 9.99 -9.03 2.33
N VAL A 95 8.91 -8.25 2.34
CA VAL A 95 7.69 -8.55 1.56
C VAL A 95 8.01 -8.69 0.08
N ALA A 96 8.86 -7.81 -0.47
CA ALA A 96 9.28 -7.83 -1.87
C ALA A 96 10.10 -9.07 -2.29
N LYS A 97 10.62 -9.86 -1.34
CA LYS A 97 11.35 -11.11 -1.64
C LYS A 97 10.41 -12.25 -2.01
N ASP A 98 9.14 -12.18 -1.63
CA ASP A 98 8.16 -13.21 -1.99
C ASP A 98 7.78 -13.07 -3.49
N PRO A 99 7.88 -14.15 -4.29
CA PRO A 99 7.68 -14.07 -5.74
C PRO A 99 6.24 -13.77 -6.17
N ARG A 100 5.26 -13.83 -5.24
CA ARG A 100 3.86 -13.49 -5.50
C ARG A 100 3.46 -12.14 -4.91
N CYS A 101 4.42 -11.41 -4.33
CA CYS A 101 4.20 -10.08 -3.78
C CYS A 101 4.87 -9.03 -4.66
N GLU A 102 4.10 -8.02 -5.07
CA GLU A 102 4.60 -6.80 -5.71
C GLU A 102 4.53 -5.64 -4.70
N ILE A 103 5.59 -4.82 -4.63
CA ILE A 103 5.49 -3.50 -3.98
C ILE A 103 5.05 -2.49 -5.02
N GLY A 104 3.83 -1.98 -4.86
CA GLY A 104 3.24 -0.92 -5.66
C GLY A 104 3.33 0.44 -4.96
N ALA A 105 3.01 1.50 -5.70
CA ALA A 105 3.06 2.87 -5.19
C ALA A 105 1.67 3.43 -4.89
N HIS A 106 1.59 4.27 -3.85
CA HIS A 106 0.35 4.91 -3.38
C HIS A 106 0.56 6.38 -2.98
N SER A 107 1.16 7.16 -3.89
CA SER A 107 1.54 8.57 -3.63
C SER A 107 2.60 8.74 -2.52
N HIS A 108 3.08 9.96 -2.29
CA HIS A 108 3.89 10.31 -1.12
C HIS A 108 3.05 10.99 -0.03
N MET A 109 2.22 11.95 -0.41
CA MET A 109 1.45 12.79 0.51
C MET A 109 0.08 12.21 0.88
N HIS A 110 -0.39 11.16 0.21
CA HIS A 110 -1.69 10.53 0.46
C HIS A 110 -2.89 11.52 0.40
N ILE A 111 -2.86 12.43 -0.59
CA ILE A 111 -3.88 13.47 -0.78
C ILE A 111 -4.72 13.23 -2.04
N ARG A 112 -5.94 13.76 -2.05
CA ARG A 112 -6.72 13.90 -3.29
C ARG A 112 -6.03 14.91 -4.21
N HIS A 113 -5.53 14.44 -5.34
CA HIS A 113 -4.67 15.24 -6.20
C HIS A 113 -5.47 16.30 -6.98
N THR A 114 -5.11 17.58 -6.76
CA THR A 114 -5.57 18.71 -7.58
C THR A 114 -4.35 19.39 -8.23
N GLY A 115 -4.14 19.17 -9.53
CA GLY A 115 -3.16 19.90 -10.34
C GLY A 115 -1.68 19.74 -9.92
N PHE A 116 -0.99 20.88 -9.69
CA PHE A 116 0.48 21.01 -9.57
C PHE A 116 1.15 20.15 -8.48
N ASN A 117 0.42 19.80 -7.42
CA ASN A 117 0.97 19.00 -6.31
C ASN A 117 1.39 17.60 -6.77
N THR A 118 0.79 17.08 -7.84
CA THR A 118 1.02 15.73 -8.37
C THR A 118 2.45 15.51 -8.86
N ILE A 119 3.08 16.50 -9.50
CA ILE A 119 4.46 16.36 -10.01
C ILE A 119 5.45 16.29 -8.86
N HIS A 120 5.28 17.16 -7.86
CA HIS A 120 6.16 17.18 -6.70
C HIS A 120 6.00 15.90 -5.87
N ASP A 121 4.76 15.48 -5.63
CA ASP A 121 4.41 14.23 -4.96
C ASP A 121 5.07 13.01 -5.64
N THR A 122 4.92 12.91 -6.97
CA THR A 122 5.53 11.82 -7.75
C THR A 122 7.05 11.80 -7.59
N LYS A 123 7.70 12.97 -7.63
CA LYS A 123 9.16 13.04 -7.48
C LYS A 123 9.62 12.57 -6.11
N LEU A 124 8.93 12.98 -5.05
CA LEU A 124 9.23 12.52 -3.69
C LEU A 124 9.01 11.01 -3.58
N MET A 125 7.85 10.53 -4.01
CA MET A 125 7.52 9.11 -4.03
C MET A 125 8.59 8.26 -4.72
N MET A 126 8.97 8.65 -5.94
CA MET A 126 9.96 7.92 -6.72
C MET A 126 11.34 7.95 -6.08
N LYS A 127 11.75 9.08 -5.49
CA LYS A 127 13.00 9.18 -4.74
C LYS A 127 13.03 8.19 -3.57
N HIS A 128 11.96 8.10 -2.80
CA HIS A 128 11.90 7.19 -1.65
C HIS A 128 11.98 5.71 -2.07
N PHE A 129 11.32 5.33 -3.16
CA PHE A 129 11.46 3.97 -3.70
C PHE A 129 12.88 3.70 -4.22
N GLU A 130 13.48 4.64 -4.95
CA GLU A 130 14.84 4.52 -5.48
C GLU A 130 15.89 4.38 -4.37
N ASP A 131 15.81 5.23 -3.33
CA ASP A 131 16.71 5.19 -2.16
C ASP A 131 16.64 3.82 -1.44
N ASN A 132 15.53 3.09 -1.59
CA ASN A 132 15.29 1.78 -0.98
C ASN A 132 15.39 0.60 -1.97
N ASN A 133 15.96 0.82 -3.16
CA ASN A 133 16.15 -0.20 -4.21
C ASN A 133 14.86 -0.91 -4.64
N LEU A 134 13.73 -0.21 -4.56
CA LEU A 134 12.43 -0.70 -5.03
C LEU A 134 12.04 0.08 -6.29
N LYS A 135 11.45 -0.62 -7.27
CA LYS A 135 11.01 -0.01 -8.52
C LYS A 135 9.56 -0.43 -8.82
N PRO A 136 8.57 0.27 -8.25
CA PRO A 136 7.18 -0.10 -8.43
C PRO A 136 6.75 0.07 -9.90
N THR A 137 5.90 -0.84 -10.38
CA THR A 137 5.29 -0.75 -11.73
C THR A 137 3.77 -0.64 -11.68
N SER A 138 3.19 -0.91 -10.52
CA SER A 138 1.78 -0.74 -10.21
C SER A 138 1.57 0.49 -9.34
N PHE A 139 0.51 1.24 -9.64
CA PHE A 139 0.10 2.41 -8.85
C PHE A 139 -1.37 2.29 -8.47
N CYS A 140 -1.69 2.55 -7.20
CA CYS A 140 -3.05 2.71 -6.76
C CYS A 140 -3.34 4.19 -6.47
N PHE A 141 -4.46 4.71 -6.97
CA PHE A 141 -4.87 6.09 -6.68
C PHE A 141 -5.39 6.22 -5.24
N PRO A 142 -4.85 7.13 -4.41
CA PRO A 142 -5.40 7.42 -3.09
C PRO A 142 -6.91 7.67 -3.16
N TYR A 143 -7.65 7.09 -2.21
CA TYR A 143 -9.12 7.14 -2.14
C TYR A 143 -9.85 6.59 -3.38
N ASN A 144 -9.18 5.75 -4.20
CA ASN A 144 -9.70 5.25 -5.47
C ASN A 144 -10.06 6.37 -6.48
N ASP A 145 -9.52 7.58 -6.29
CA ASP A 145 -9.83 8.76 -7.09
C ASP A 145 -8.94 8.81 -8.36
N GLU A 146 -9.35 8.06 -9.37
CA GLU A 146 -8.62 7.96 -10.63
C GLU A 146 -8.46 9.32 -11.34
N ASN A 147 -7.23 9.64 -11.73
CA ASN A 147 -6.91 10.90 -12.40
C ASN A 147 -6.04 10.65 -13.65
N GLU A 148 -6.57 10.98 -14.83
CA GLU A 148 -5.87 10.72 -16.10
C GLU A 148 -4.60 11.55 -16.30
N VAL A 149 -4.57 12.80 -15.80
CA VAL A 149 -3.35 13.62 -15.85
C VAL A 149 -2.26 12.98 -15.00
N TYR A 150 -2.62 12.50 -13.80
CA TYR A 150 -1.70 11.79 -12.94
C TYR A 150 -1.24 10.47 -13.57
N ARG A 151 -2.16 9.69 -14.16
CA ARG A 151 -1.83 8.46 -14.89
C ARG A 151 -0.81 8.71 -16.00
N CYS A 152 -1.00 9.77 -16.78
CA CYS A 152 -0.08 10.13 -17.87
C CYS A 152 1.30 10.50 -17.35
N LEU A 153 1.38 11.24 -16.23
CA LEU A 153 2.64 11.52 -15.55
C LEU A 153 3.33 10.24 -15.08
N LEU A 154 2.62 9.36 -14.37
CA LEU A 154 3.17 8.11 -13.83
C LEU A 154 3.70 7.18 -14.94
N LYS A 155 3.04 7.11 -16.10
CA LYS A 155 3.57 6.36 -17.25
C LYS A 155 4.98 6.79 -17.67
N GLN A 156 5.33 8.07 -17.49
CA GLN A 156 6.69 8.57 -17.78
C GLN A 156 7.75 8.01 -16.81
N TYR A 157 7.33 7.55 -15.62
CA TYR A 157 8.17 6.91 -14.61
C TYR A 157 8.16 5.37 -14.70
N GLY A 158 7.51 4.80 -15.73
CA GLY A 158 7.49 3.35 -15.96
C GLY A 158 6.34 2.59 -15.31
N PHE A 159 5.35 3.28 -14.74
CA PHE A 159 4.12 2.63 -14.27
C PHE A 159 3.28 2.10 -15.43
N THR A 160 2.83 0.85 -15.31
CA THR A 160 2.09 0.14 -16.37
C THR A 160 0.74 -0.37 -15.90
N LYS A 161 0.57 -0.65 -14.60
CA LYS A 161 -0.69 -1.09 -14.01
C LYS A 161 -1.21 -0.02 -13.07
N PHE A 162 -2.52 0.19 -13.08
CA PHE A 162 -3.18 1.24 -12.33
C PHE A 162 -4.45 0.73 -11.70
N TYR A 163 -4.68 1.11 -10.45
CA TYR A 163 -5.73 0.56 -9.60
C TYR A 163 -6.54 1.66 -8.93
N GLY A 164 -7.85 1.45 -8.81
CA GLY A 164 -8.77 2.42 -8.22
C GLY A 164 -10.13 1.79 -7.89
N LYS A 165 -11.20 2.36 -8.45
CA LYS A 165 -12.61 2.07 -8.09
C LYS A 165 -13.10 0.66 -8.47
N GLU A 166 -12.34 -0.07 -9.27
CA GLU A 166 -12.67 -1.44 -9.68
C GLU A 166 -12.44 -2.48 -8.58
N ARG A 167 -11.73 -2.10 -7.53
CA ARG A 167 -11.41 -2.96 -6.39
C ARG A 167 -12.61 -3.09 -5.46
N ILE A 168 -12.79 -4.28 -4.89
CA ILE A 168 -13.83 -4.60 -3.91
C ILE A 168 -13.23 -4.39 -2.53
N ASP A 169 -13.91 -3.68 -1.63
CA ASP A 169 -13.48 -3.58 -0.24
C ASP A 169 -13.73 -4.92 0.48
N ILE A 170 -12.79 -5.38 1.30
CA ILE A 170 -12.98 -6.62 2.08
C ILE A 170 -14.20 -6.57 3.00
N TYR A 171 -14.63 -5.39 3.43
CA TYR A 171 -15.84 -5.21 4.23
C TYR A 171 -17.14 -5.33 3.42
N ASP A 172 -17.07 -5.41 2.09
CA ASP A 172 -18.21 -5.63 1.19
C ASP A 172 -18.40 -7.11 0.79
N LEU A 173 -17.59 -8.04 1.33
CA LEU A 173 -17.69 -9.48 1.07
C LEU A 173 -18.76 -10.20 1.91
#